data_AF-A0A918JVC6-F1
#
_entry.id   AF-A0A918JVC6-F1
#
_cell.length_a   1.000
_cell.length_b   1.000
_cell.length_c   1.000
_cell.angle_alpha   90.00
_cell.angle_beta   90.00
_cell.angle_gamma   90.00
#
_symmetry.space_group_name_H-M   'P 1'
#
loop_
_entity.id
_entity.type
_entity.pdbx_description
1 polymer ?
#
loop_
_entity_poly.entity_id
_entity_poly.type
_entity_poly.pdbx_seq_one_letter_code
_entity_poly.pdbx_strand_id
1 'polypeptide(L)'
;MDNEEIVKGNLKKLKYEKGLIEEVKIKDLNDKKVKIKPNNIAFMYLPPSGLAKLANFNDFITDADQWNNDDLDQNLFKSGYAYFEKSDVRVKKKTKALMVQLVNPSFCEKIKVFQDPYAKKTASIGIGPLKAGGISKSYYVKKGTEVAIRLKKKNYEEEFKMFFGDCPTLIEKYGAKPKWSEFAKHIYEYTKECK
;
A
#
# COMPACT_ATOMS: atom_id res chain seq x y z
N MET A 1 -19.66 12.87 -14.27
CA MET A 1 -18.50 13.75 -14.46
C MET A 1 -18.44 14.64 -13.24
N ASP A 2 -17.90 14.13 -12.14
CA ASP A 2 -17.73 14.93 -10.92
C ASP A 2 -16.37 15.61 -11.03
N ASN A 3 -16.35 16.94 -10.98
CA ASN A 3 -15.14 17.75 -11.14
C ASN A 3 -14.05 17.28 -10.16
N GLU A 4 -12.98 16.66 -10.68
CA GLU A 4 -11.82 16.26 -9.89
C GLU A 4 -11.00 17.50 -9.50
N GLU A 5 -11.40 18.15 -8.41
CA GLU A 5 -10.68 19.28 -7.83
C GLU A 5 -9.37 18.78 -7.18
N ILE A 6 -8.23 19.11 -7.79
CA ILE A 6 -6.91 18.87 -7.21
C ILE A 6 -6.55 20.03 -6.29
N VAL A 7 -6.58 19.79 -4.98
CA VAL A 7 -6.18 20.77 -3.98
C VAL A 7 -4.71 20.55 -3.59
N LYS A 8 -3.86 21.55 -3.83
CA LYS A 8 -2.44 21.56 -3.43
C LYS A 8 -2.24 22.48 -2.22
N GLY A 9 -1.33 22.11 -1.33
CA GLY A 9 -1.02 22.92 -0.17
C GLY A 9 -0.01 22.29 0.77
N ASN A 10 0.40 23.08 1.77
CA ASN A 10 1.30 22.65 2.81
C ASN A 10 0.55 21.81 3.84
N LEU A 11 0.97 20.56 4.05
CA LEU A 11 0.43 19.71 5.09
C LEU A 11 0.64 20.35 6.47
N LYS A 12 -0.45 20.57 7.20
CA LYS A 12 -0.42 21.11 8.56
C LYS A 12 -0.62 20.03 9.62
N LYS A 13 -1.54 19.09 9.38
CA LYS A 13 -1.84 18.04 10.34
C LYS A 13 -2.52 16.85 9.67
N LEU A 14 -2.17 15.66 10.13
CA LEU A 14 -2.94 14.44 9.94
C LEU A 14 -3.46 13.97 11.30
N LYS A 15 -4.75 13.68 11.39
CA LYS A 15 -5.32 13.01 12.55
C LYS A 15 -5.54 11.55 12.21
N TYR A 16 -5.07 10.67 13.08
CA TYR A 16 -5.26 9.24 12.94
C TYR A 16 -6.18 8.71 14.04
N GLU A 17 -7.02 7.74 13.69
CA GLU A 17 -7.73 6.89 14.63
C GLU A 17 -7.50 5.42 14.25
N LYS A 18 -6.98 4.62 15.19
CA LYS A 18 -6.70 3.19 14.96
C LYS A 18 -5.88 2.90 13.67
N GLY A 19 -4.95 3.80 13.35
CA GLY A 19 -4.09 3.71 12.17
C GLY A 19 -4.69 4.23 10.86
N LEU A 20 -5.96 4.63 10.85
CA LEU A 20 -6.61 5.25 9.70
C LEU A 20 -6.53 6.78 9.77
N ILE A 21 -6.37 7.43 8.62
CA ILE A 21 -6.48 8.88 8.52
C ILE A 21 -7.96 9.24 8.67
N GLU A 22 -8.27 10.15 9.59
CA GLU A 22 -9.64 10.64 9.85
C GLU A 22 -9.80 12.13 9.49
N GLU A 23 -8.70 12.87 9.43
CA GLU A 23 -8.71 14.30 9.11
C GLU A 23 -7.38 14.70 8.46
N VAL A 24 -7.48 15.38 7.31
CA VAL A 24 -6.36 16.02 6.64
C VAL A 24 -6.51 17.53 6.77
N LYS A 25 -5.49 18.20 7.32
CA LYS A 25 -5.43 19.67 7.36
C LYS A 25 -4.28 20.15 6.50
N ILE A 26 -4.62 21.01 5.56
CA ILE A 26 -3.64 21.71 4.72
C ILE A 26 -3.80 23.22 4.88
N LYS A 27 -2.74 23.95 4.56
CA LYS A 27 -2.81 25.36 4.18
C LYS A 27 -2.68 25.39 2.66
N ASP A 28 -3.71 25.81 1.95
CA ASP A 28 -3.68 25.87 0.49
C ASP A 28 -2.70 26.94 -0.02
N LEU A 29 -2.57 27.07 -1.34
CA LEU A 29 -1.66 28.03 -1.97
C LEU A 29 -2.08 29.50 -1.76
N ASN A 30 -3.33 29.75 -1.34
CA ASN A 30 -3.85 31.07 -0.99
C ASN A 30 -3.80 31.31 0.52
N ASP A 31 -2.99 30.54 1.24
CA ASP A 31 -2.81 30.62 2.68
C ASP A 31 -4.05 30.31 3.54
N LYS A 32 -5.12 29.78 2.95
CA LYS A 32 -6.34 29.40 3.64
C LYS A 32 -6.20 28.00 4.25
N LYS A 33 -6.67 27.86 5.48
CA LYS A 33 -6.69 26.58 6.19
C LYS A 33 -7.89 25.76 5.73
N VAL A 34 -7.63 24.57 5.20
CA VAL A 34 -8.67 23.64 4.74
C VAL A 34 -8.60 22.35 5.56
N LYS A 35 -9.76 21.87 5.98
CA LYS A 35 -9.92 20.56 6.63
C LYS A 35 -10.71 19.66 5.70
N ILE A 36 -10.17 18.50 5.37
CA ILE A 36 -10.77 17.55 4.44
C ILE A 36 -10.96 16.22 5.15
N LYS A 37 -12.18 15.66 5.04
CA LYS A 37 -12.49 14.31 5.52
C LYS A 37 -12.01 13.29 4.48
N PRO A 38 -11.38 12.18 4.88
CA PRO A 38 -10.90 11.13 3.97
C PRO A 38 -11.96 10.59 3.01
N ASN A 39 -13.22 10.49 3.44
CA ASN A 39 -14.32 10.01 2.57
C ASN A 39 -14.54 10.90 1.33
N ASN A 40 -14.17 12.18 1.42
CA ASN A 40 -14.29 13.16 0.35
C ASN A 40 -13.01 13.24 -0.51
N ILE A 41 -12.03 12.38 -0.28
CA ILE A 41 -10.76 12.34 -1.02
C ILE A 41 -10.77 11.05 -1.86
N ALA A 42 -10.52 11.18 -3.17
CA ALA A 42 -10.32 10.02 -4.04
C ALA A 42 -8.92 9.43 -3.82
N PHE A 43 -7.89 10.28 -3.91
CA PHE A 43 -6.51 9.96 -3.62
C PHE A 43 -5.76 11.18 -3.08
N MET A 44 -4.59 10.96 -2.50
CA MET A 44 -3.68 12.03 -2.10
C MET A 44 -2.23 11.55 -2.05
N TYR A 45 -1.31 12.48 -2.23
CA TYR A 45 0.11 12.29 -1.96
C TYR A 45 0.48 13.02 -0.69
N LEU A 46 1.15 12.34 0.23
CA LEU A 46 1.64 12.90 1.49
C LEU A 46 3.17 12.90 1.49
N PRO A 47 3.82 14.00 1.92
CA PRO A 47 5.27 14.08 1.95
C PRO A 47 5.88 13.03 2.91
N PRO A 48 7.14 12.65 2.71
CA PRO A 48 7.83 11.63 3.51
C PRO A 48 7.90 11.97 5.02
N SER A 49 7.76 13.24 5.39
CA SER A 49 7.84 13.74 6.77
C SER A 49 6.59 13.37 7.57
N GLY A 50 6.50 12.12 8.03
CA GLY A 50 5.48 11.68 8.99
C GLY A 50 5.07 10.21 8.87
N LEU A 51 5.44 9.54 7.78
CA LEU A 51 5.16 8.13 7.55
C LEU A 51 6.51 7.43 7.37
N ALA A 52 6.85 6.54 8.31
CA ALA A 52 8.09 5.79 8.25
C ALA A 52 8.26 5.15 6.87
N LYS A 53 9.37 5.44 6.18
CA LYS A 53 9.76 4.79 4.93
C LYS A 53 9.49 3.29 5.04
N LEU A 54 8.56 2.77 4.24
CA LEU A 54 8.30 1.34 4.17
C LEU A 54 9.43 0.72 3.34
N ALA A 55 10.55 0.39 3.98
CA ALA A 55 11.75 -0.11 3.33
C ALA A 55 11.51 -1.37 2.47
N ASN A 56 10.56 -2.22 2.87
CA ASN A 56 10.47 -3.60 2.35
C ASN A 56 9.96 -3.76 0.91
N PHE A 57 9.25 -2.76 0.36
CA PHE A 57 8.86 -2.77 -1.06
C PHE A 57 9.86 -2.00 -1.92
N ASN A 58 10.71 -1.16 -1.31
CA ASN A 58 11.71 -0.37 -2.02
C ASN A 58 12.91 -1.19 -2.50
N ASP A 59 13.22 -2.31 -1.85
CA ASP A 59 14.32 -3.19 -2.26
C ASP A 59 14.06 -3.86 -3.63
N PHE A 60 12.80 -3.91 -4.09
CA PHE A 60 12.44 -4.37 -5.43
C PHE A 60 12.45 -3.23 -6.47
N ILE A 61 12.67 -1.96 -6.07
CA ILE A 61 12.62 -0.76 -6.92
C ILE A 61 14.00 -0.45 -7.55
N THR A 62 14.97 -1.38 -7.52
CA THR A 62 16.31 -1.10 -8.05
C THR A 62 16.34 -0.86 -9.57
N ASP A 63 15.30 -1.28 -10.30
CA ASP A 63 15.09 -0.98 -11.74
C ASP A 63 13.81 -0.17 -11.98
N ALA A 64 13.73 1.02 -11.35
CA ALA A 64 12.59 1.92 -11.47
C ALA A 64 12.32 2.45 -12.89
N ASP A 65 13.29 2.36 -13.81
CA ASP A 65 13.16 2.89 -15.18
C ASP A 65 12.29 2.02 -16.11
N GLN A 66 11.91 0.81 -15.68
CA GLN A 66 11.06 -0.07 -16.49
C GLN A 66 9.58 -0.03 -16.12
N TRP A 67 9.19 0.63 -15.03
CA TRP A 67 7.86 0.46 -14.45
C TRP A 67 7.09 1.78 -14.38
N ASN A 68 6.33 2.03 -15.44
CA ASN A 68 5.43 3.18 -15.53
C ASN A 68 4.00 2.72 -15.26
N ASN A 69 3.48 3.11 -14.10
CA ASN A 69 2.04 3.22 -13.94
C ASN A 69 1.65 4.65 -14.32
N ASP A 70 1.00 4.81 -15.48
CA ASP A 70 0.60 6.11 -16.03
C ASP A 70 -0.42 6.84 -15.14
N ASP A 71 -1.13 6.11 -14.27
CA ASP A 71 -2.12 6.69 -13.36
C ASP A 71 -1.49 7.32 -12.11
N LEU A 72 -0.18 7.14 -11.89
CA LEU A 72 0.51 7.63 -10.69
C LEU A 72 1.73 8.51 -11.00
N ASP A 73 1.94 9.52 -10.16
CA ASP A 73 3.06 10.45 -10.29
C ASP A 73 4.36 9.82 -9.76
N GLN A 74 5.13 9.26 -10.68
CA GLN A 74 6.41 8.62 -10.39
C GLN A 74 7.45 9.57 -9.80
N ASN A 75 7.38 10.87 -10.12
CA ASN A 75 8.31 11.86 -9.57
C ASN A 75 8.05 12.08 -8.07
N LEU A 76 6.78 12.06 -7.66
CA LEU A 76 6.41 12.12 -6.25
C LEU A 76 6.90 10.89 -5.47
N PHE A 77 6.80 9.68 -6.04
CA PHE A 77 7.35 8.48 -5.41
C PHE A 77 8.88 8.50 -5.31
N LYS A 78 9.58 8.90 -6.38
CA LYS A 78 11.03 9.11 -6.36
C LYS A 78 11.44 10.13 -5.30
N SER A 79 10.59 11.14 -5.07
CA SER A 79 10.74 12.15 -4.01
C SER A 79 10.30 11.68 -2.61
N GLY A 80 9.90 10.41 -2.47
CA GLY A 80 9.52 9.79 -1.21
C GLY A 80 8.11 10.08 -0.71
N TYR A 81 7.22 10.63 -1.55
CA TYR A 81 5.82 10.81 -1.18
C TYR A 81 5.10 9.47 -1.07
N ALA A 82 4.22 9.35 -0.08
CA ALA A 82 3.33 8.22 0.08
C ALA A 82 2.00 8.49 -0.64
N TYR A 83 1.57 7.55 -1.47
CA TYR A 83 0.27 7.60 -2.13
C TYR A 83 -0.79 6.91 -1.29
N PHE A 84 -1.93 7.58 -1.16
CA PHE A 84 -3.12 7.04 -0.52
C PHE A 84 -4.27 7.12 -1.50
N GLU A 85 -5.11 6.08 -1.52
CA GLU A 85 -6.36 6.08 -2.27
C GLU A 85 -7.51 5.58 -1.40
N LYS A 86 -8.72 6.02 -1.73
CA LYS A 86 -9.95 5.45 -1.23
C LYS A 86 -10.19 4.13 -1.92
N SER A 87 -10.18 3.03 -1.16
CA SER A 87 -10.48 1.70 -1.69
C SER A 87 -11.46 0.97 -0.79
N ASP A 88 -12.32 0.16 -1.41
CA ASP A 88 -13.12 -0.82 -0.72
C ASP A 88 -12.24 -1.96 -0.21
N VAL A 89 -12.30 -2.19 1.10
CA VAL A 89 -11.55 -3.23 1.83
C VAL A 89 -12.49 -4.10 2.65
N ARG A 90 -12.23 -5.41 2.63
CA ARG A 90 -12.94 -6.38 3.45
C ARG A 90 -12.38 -6.39 4.87
N VAL A 91 -13.08 -5.75 5.79
CA VAL A 91 -12.76 -5.76 7.23
C VAL A 91 -13.67 -6.76 7.93
N LYS A 92 -13.13 -7.93 8.29
CA LYS A 92 -13.90 -9.07 8.80
C LYS A 92 -14.98 -9.47 7.75
N LYS A 93 -16.26 -9.41 8.10
CA LYS A 93 -17.38 -9.77 7.22
C LYS A 93 -17.99 -8.57 6.47
N LYS A 94 -17.47 -7.34 6.68
CA LYS A 94 -18.04 -6.11 6.10
C LYS A 94 -17.07 -5.48 5.10
N THR A 95 -17.59 -4.96 4.00
CA THR A 95 -16.85 -4.07 3.11
C THR A 95 -16.89 -2.65 3.69
N LYS A 96 -15.76 -1.95 3.67
CA LYS A 96 -15.62 -0.55 4.07
C LYS A 96 -14.79 0.19 3.04
N ALA A 97 -15.20 1.40 2.68
CA ALA A 97 -14.34 2.33 1.95
C ALA A 97 -13.36 2.97 2.94
N LEU A 98 -12.06 2.74 2.78
CA LEU A 98 -11.01 3.30 3.63
C LEU A 98 -9.99 4.07 2.79
N MET A 99 -9.42 5.13 3.36
CA MET A 99 -8.23 5.78 2.83
C MET A 99 -6.99 4.98 3.21
N VAL A 100 -6.36 4.32 2.26
CA VAL A 100 -5.29 3.34 2.49
C VAL A 100 -4.02 3.68 1.72
N GLN A 101 -2.86 3.45 2.34
CA GLN A 101 -1.55 3.73 1.73
C GLN A 101 -1.18 2.61 0.76
N LEU A 102 -0.90 2.94 -0.50
CA LEU A 102 -0.32 2.02 -1.48
C LEU A 102 1.17 1.81 -1.16
N VAL A 103 1.61 0.54 -1.14
CA VAL A 103 2.99 0.19 -0.75
C VAL A 103 3.81 -0.42 -1.88
N ASN A 104 3.19 -0.75 -3.02
CA ASN A 104 3.88 -1.28 -4.21
C ASN A 104 3.67 -0.41 -5.47
N PRO A 105 3.77 0.92 -5.41
CA PRO A 105 3.35 1.82 -6.49
C PRO A 105 4.00 1.51 -7.84
N SER A 106 5.23 1.00 -7.83
CA SER A 106 5.99 0.71 -9.04
C SER A 106 5.55 -0.58 -9.75
N PHE A 107 4.71 -1.44 -9.17
CA PHE A 107 4.25 -2.68 -9.84
C PHE A 107 2.83 -3.06 -9.43
N CYS A 108 1.97 -2.03 -9.32
CA CYS A 108 0.61 -2.18 -8.82
C CYS A 108 -0.48 -2.28 -9.90
N GLU A 109 -0.12 -2.39 -11.18
CA GLU A 109 -1.05 -2.46 -12.32
C GLU A 109 -2.07 -3.60 -12.18
N LYS A 110 -1.59 -4.78 -11.77
CA LYS A 110 -2.44 -5.97 -11.57
C LYS A 110 -2.91 -6.14 -10.14
N ILE A 111 -1.99 -5.92 -9.19
CA ILE A 111 -2.27 -6.07 -7.76
C ILE A 111 -1.85 -4.81 -7.02
N LYS A 112 -2.81 -4.10 -6.42
CA LYS A 112 -2.52 -3.06 -5.44
C LYS A 112 -2.36 -3.68 -4.05
N VAL A 113 -1.27 -3.35 -3.39
CA VAL A 113 -0.99 -3.74 -2.01
C VAL A 113 -1.10 -2.51 -1.14
N PHE A 114 -1.95 -2.59 -0.13
CA PHE A 114 -2.14 -1.52 0.84
C PHE A 114 -1.63 -1.89 2.21
N GLN A 115 -1.05 -0.90 2.91
CA GLN A 115 -0.71 -1.03 4.31
C GLN A 115 -1.98 -1.33 5.12
N ASP A 116 -1.94 -2.37 5.95
CA ASP A 116 -3.02 -2.67 6.87
C ASP A 116 -2.85 -1.84 8.15
N PRO A 117 -3.74 -0.86 8.44
CA PRO A 117 -3.67 -0.04 9.65
C PRO A 117 -3.87 -0.84 10.93
N TYR A 118 -4.43 -2.06 10.84
CA TYR A 118 -4.63 -2.97 11.96
C TYR A 118 -3.55 -4.05 12.05
N ALA A 119 -2.50 -3.99 11.24
CA ALA A 119 -1.40 -4.94 11.30
C ALA A 119 -0.50 -4.63 12.49
N LYS A 120 -0.24 -5.65 13.32
CA LYS A 120 0.91 -5.62 14.23
C LYS A 120 2.17 -5.77 13.38
N LYS A 121 3.22 -4.98 13.64
CA LYS A 121 4.54 -5.21 13.03
C LYS A 121 5.16 -6.50 13.60
N THR A 122 5.98 -7.19 12.80
CA THR A 122 6.81 -8.27 13.33
C THR A 122 7.83 -7.63 14.28
N ALA A 123 8.01 -8.18 15.49
CA ALA A 123 9.05 -7.69 16.39
C ALA A 123 10.39 -7.88 15.67
N SER A 124 11.13 -6.80 15.47
CA SER A 124 12.49 -6.85 14.94
C SER A 124 13.33 -7.68 15.91
N ILE A 125 13.81 -8.83 15.48
CA ILE A 125 14.85 -9.57 16.19
C ILE A 125 16.16 -8.87 15.82
N GLY A 126 16.72 -8.10 16.75
CA GLY A 126 17.99 -7.40 16.59
C GLY A 126 18.39 -6.66 17.86
N ILE A 127 19.64 -6.84 18.28
CA ILE A 127 20.28 -6.13 19.39
C ILE A 127 21.08 -4.97 18.77
N GLY A 128 20.81 -3.72 19.17
CA GLY A 128 21.56 -2.53 18.73
C GLY A 128 20.83 -1.61 17.73
N PRO A 129 21.46 -0.48 17.32
CA PRO A 129 20.86 0.59 16.51
C PRO A 129 20.50 0.18 15.06
N LEU A 130 20.81 -1.05 14.64
CA LEU A 130 20.49 -1.62 13.33
C LEU A 130 19.16 -2.41 13.35
N LYS A 131 18.08 -1.84 13.90
CA LYS A 131 16.75 -2.44 13.78
C LYS A 131 16.25 -2.30 12.34
N ALA A 132 16.57 -3.27 11.49
CA ALA A 132 15.85 -3.46 10.23
C ALA A 132 14.36 -3.68 10.56
N GLY A 133 13.49 -2.80 10.05
CA GLY A 133 12.07 -2.82 10.34
C GLY A 133 11.42 -4.09 9.79
N GLY A 134 10.87 -4.94 10.67
CA GLY A 134 10.25 -6.18 10.23
C GLY A 134 9.05 -5.97 9.29
N ILE A 135 8.82 -6.91 8.37
CA ILE A 135 7.67 -6.94 7.47
C ILE A 135 6.36 -6.93 8.28
N SER A 136 5.35 -6.17 7.83
CA SER A 136 4.02 -6.14 8.45
C SER A 136 3.42 -7.55 8.51
N LYS A 137 2.68 -7.89 9.57
CA LYS A 137 2.06 -9.22 9.68
C LYS A 137 0.86 -9.43 8.77
N SER A 138 0.40 -8.38 8.10
CA SER A 138 -0.68 -8.43 7.12
C SER A 138 -0.67 -7.21 6.21
N TYR A 139 -1.29 -7.37 5.05
CA TYR A 139 -1.55 -6.34 4.05
C TYR A 139 -2.98 -6.51 3.54
N TYR A 140 -3.57 -5.44 3.01
CA TYR A 140 -4.72 -5.60 2.11
C TYR A 140 -4.20 -5.70 0.68
N VAL A 141 -4.76 -6.62 -0.10
CA VAL A 141 -4.39 -6.83 -1.51
C VAL A 141 -5.65 -6.74 -2.36
N LYS A 142 -5.53 -6.07 -3.50
CA LYS A 142 -6.61 -5.87 -4.46
C LYS A 142 -6.13 -6.28 -5.85
N LYS A 143 -6.78 -7.28 -6.42
CA LYS A 143 -6.55 -7.71 -7.81
C LYS A 143 -7.54 -6.97 -8.71
N GLY A 144 -7.05 -6.21 -9.68
CA GLY A 144 -7.89 -5.40 -10.57
C GLY A 144 -8.89 -4.49 -9.83
N THR A 145 -10.18 -4.63 -10.15
CA THR A 145 -11.28 -3.82 -9.59
C THR A 145 -11.97 -4.45 -8.38
N GLU A 146 -11.48 -5.59 -7.87
CA GLU A 146 -12.13 -6.30 -6.77
C GLU A 146 -12.06 -5.57 -5.42
N VAL A 147 -12.84 -6.02 -4.45
CA VAL A 147 -12.71 -5.56 -3.06
C VAL A 147 -11.38 -6.08 -2.49
N ALA A 148 -10.59 -5.20 -1.89
CA ALA A 148 -9.32 -5.58 -1.31
C ALA A 148 -9.50 -6.54 -0.12
N ILE A 149 -8.82 -7.69 -0.15
CA ILE A 149 -8.86 -8.70 0.92
C ILE A 149 -7.61 -8.64 1.79
N ARG A 150 -7.71 -9.11 3.03
CA ARG A 150 -6.58 -9.07 3.97
C ARG A 150 -5.81 -10.38 3.94
N LEU A 151 -4.55 -10.34 3.50
CA LEU A 151 -3.61 -11.45 3.65
C LEU A 151 -2.82 -11.33 4.94
N LYS A 152 -2.54 -12.45 5.60
CA LYS A 152 -1.87 -12.52 6.91
C LYS A 152 -0.71 -13.50 6.87
N LYS A 153 0.41 -13.07 7.45
CA LYS A 153 1.62 -13.90 7.65
C LYS A 153 1.31 -15.28 8.22
N LYS A 154 0.43 -15.34 9.24
CA LYS A 154 0.14 -16.58 9.97
C LYS A 154 -0.66 -17.62 9.16
N ASN A 155 -1.30 -17.21 8.08
CA ASN A 155 -2.16 -18.05 7.24
C ASN A 155 -1.60 -18.13 5.82
N TYR A 156 -0.36 -17.68 5.60
CA TYR A 156 0.09 -17.33 4.26
C TYR A 156 0.17 -18.54 3.32
N GLU A 157 0.51 -19.72 3.81
CA GLU A 157 0.56 -20.94 2.98
C GLU A 157 -0.79 -21.29 2.34
N GLU A 158 -1.88 -21.16 3.11
CA GLU A 158 -3.24 -21.38 2.62
C GLU A 158 -3.71 -20.22 1.73
N GLU A 159 -3.55 -18.99 2.24
CA GLU A 159 -4.00 -17.78 1.56
C GLU A 159 -3.24 -17.52 0.25
N PHE A 160 -1.99 -17.99 0.13
CA PHE A 160 -1.19 -17.92 -1.09
C PHE A 160 -1.87 -18.66 -2.24
N LYS A 161 -2.29 -19.90 -2.01
CA LYS A 161 -2.95 -20.72 -3.03
C LYS A 161 -4.32 -20.14 -3.41
N MET A 162 -5.04 -19.60 -2.43
CA MET A 162 -6.34 -18.94 -2.69
C MET A 162 -6.18 -17.67 -3.53
N PHE A 163 -5.14 -16.87 -3.27
CA PHE A 163 -4.96 -15.57 -3.91
C PHE A 163 -4.22 -15.63 -5.25
N PHE A 164 -3.24 -16.52 -5.38
CA PHE A 164 -2.39 -16.67 -6.58
C PHE A 164 -2.69 -17.95 -7.40
N GLY A 165 -3.73 -18.70 -7.04
CA GLY A 165 -4.06 -19.98 -7.68
C GLY A 165 -4.40 -19.88 -9.17
N ASP A 166 -4.71 -18.67 -9.64
CA ASP A 166 -4.91 -18.33 -11.05
C ASP A 166 -3.60 -18.16 -11.84
N CYS A 167 -2.43 -18.23 -11.18
CA CYS A 167 -1.14 -18.21 -11.84
C CYS A 167 -0.37 -19.52 -11.66
N PRO A 168 -0.46 -20.45 -12.62
CA PRO A 168 0.24 -21.74 -12.56
C PRO A 168 1.75 -21.60 -12.34
N THR A 169 2.40 -20.64 -13.02
CA THR A 169 3.85 -20.39 -12.89
C THR A 169 4.26 -20.08 -11.46
N LEU A 170 3.50 -19.22 -10.79
CA LEU A 170 3.79 -18.82 -9.41
C LEU A 170 3.49 -19.97 -8.42
N ILE A 171 2.46 -20.76 -8.70
CA ILE A 171 2.09 -21.94 -7.91
C ILE A 171 3.16 -23.03 -8.01
N GLU A 172 3.69 -23.29 -9.21
CA GLU A 172 4.78 -24.24 -9.41
C GLU A 172 6.04 -23.81 -8.64
N LYS A 173 6.39 -22.52 -8.71
CA LYS A 173 7.61 -21.97 -8.12
C LYS A 173 7.58 -21.88 -6.59
N TYR A 174 6.42 -21.55 -6.00
CA TYR A 174 6.31 -21.24 -4.56
C TYR A 174 5.20 -21.98 -3.82
N GLY A 175 4.22 -22.55 -4.51
CA GLY A 175 2.98 -23.05 -3.91
C GLY A 175 3.16 -24.18 -2.90
N ALA A 176 4.29 -24.90 -2.93
CA ALA A 176 4.64 -25.92 -1.94
C ALA A 176 4.99 -25.31 -0.57
N LYS A 177 5.68 -24.17 -0.54
CA LYS A 177 6.18 -23.54 0.71
C LYS A 177 6.41 -22.03 0.54
N PRO A 178 5.35 -21.24 0.35
CA PRO A 178 5.49 -19.80 0.10
C PRO A 178 5.94 -19.07 1.37
N LYS A 179 6.97 -18.22 1.26
CA LYS A 179 7.50 -17.49 2.42
C LYS A 179 6.93 -16.08 2.51
N TRP A 180 6.45 -15.68 3.68
CA TRP A 180 5.99 -14.31 3.91
C TRP A 180 7.09 -13.26 3.71
N SER A 181 8.36 -13.63 3.94
CA SER A 181 9.50 -12.76 3.65
C SER A 181 9.66 -12.43 2.17
N GLU A 182 9.08 -13.25 1.29
CA GLU A 182 9.12 -13.10 -0.16
C GLU A 182 7.79 -12.51 -0.69
N PHE A 183 6.90 -12.01 0.19
CA PHE A 183 5.59 -11.50 -0.21
C PHE A 183 5.65 -10.44 -1.33
N ALA A 184 6.54 -9.45 -1.21
CA ALA A 184 6.71 -8.43 -2.25
C ALA A 184 7.22 -9.04 -3.58
N LYS A 185 8.11 -10.03 -3.51
CA LYS A 185 8.58 -10.79 -4.68
C LYS A 185 7.43 -11.54 -5.36
N HIS A 186 6.57 -12.20 -4.59
CA HIS A 186 5.43 -12.93 -5.15
C HIS A 186 4.44 -11.99 -5.87
N ILE A 187 4.19 -10.80 -5.32
CA ILE A 187 3.37 -9.77 -5.99
C ILE A 187 4.04 -9.30 -7.27
N TYR A 188 5.34 -9.02 -7.22
CA TYR A 188 6.13 -8.59 -8.36
C TYR A 188 6.12 -9.63 -9.50
N GLU A 189 6.45 -10.88 -9.19
CA GLU A 189 6.47 -11.95 -10.18
C GLU A 189 5.07 -12.24 -10.72
N TYR A 190 4.03 -12.13 -9.90
CA TYR A 190 2.66 -12.19 -10.41
C TYR A 190 2.41 -11.10 -11.45
N THR A 191 2.81 -9.85 -11.16
CA THR A 191 2.64 -8.74 -12.09
C THR A 191 3.35 -8.99 -13.43
N LYS A 192 4.51 -9.65 -13.42
CA LYS A 192 5.33 -9.93 -14.61
C LYS A 192 4.91 -11.18 -15.39
N GLU A 193 4.60 -12.27 -14.71
CA GLU A 193 4.48 -13.60 -15.31
C GLU A 193 3.02 -14.05 -15.50
N CYS A 194 2.07 -13.40 -14.84
CA CYS A 194 0.66 -13.80 -14.80
C CYS A 194 -0.22 -12.77 -15.52
N LYS A 195 -1.48 -13.11 -15.86
CA LYS A 195 -2.41 -12.16 -16.51
C LYS A 195 -2.94 -11.11 -15.54
#